data_AF-A0A543G153-F1
#
_entry.id   AF-A0A543G153-F1
#
_cell.length_a   1.000
_cell.length_b   1.000
_cell.length_c   1.000
_cell.angle_alpha   90.00
_cell.angle_beta   90.00
_cell.angle_gamma   90.00
#
_symmetry.space_group_name_H-M   'P 1'
#
loop_
_entity.id
_entity.type
_entity.pdbx_description
1 polymer ?
#
loop_
_entity_poly.entity_id
_entity_poly.type
_entity_poly.pdbx_seq_one_letter_code
_entity_poly.pdbx_strand_id
1 'polypeptide(L)'
;MNQLITISENNGQKAVSARELHSFLEVGRDFSNWIKNRIQEYGFIENEDFEVFANSGEKEKSGRPAIEYALTLDMAKELAMVEKNTKGKQARRYFIAIEKQATAPKVETIKLSKFDQKRKLIELIRENLKKGDVKKVAHELDVNYNTLKNVMRYNNFSPKLVQALYNKALANKQTALPINEMINQLTLDL
;
A
#
# COMPACT_ATOMS: atom_id res chain seq x y z
N MET A 1 5.73 -1.22 0.11
CA MET A 1 6.66 -0.14 -0.28
C MET A 1 6.66 0.85 0.86
N ASN A 2 7.80 1.21 1.43
CA ASN A 2 7.83 2.17 2.54
C ASN A 2 7.63 3.59 2.00
N GLN A 3 6.78 4.38 2.66
CA GLN A 3 6.53 5.76 2.30
C GLN A 3 7.78 6.61 2.58
N LEU A 4 8.32 7.28 1.55
CA LEU A 4 9.52 8.12 1.67
C LEU A 4 9.20 9.60 1.74
N ILE A 5 8.20 10.05 0.98
CA ILE A 5 7.74 11.44 0.93
C ILE A 5 6.21 11.39 1.03
N THR A 6 5.65 12.21 1.90
CA THR A 6 4.22 12.33 2.12
C THR A 6 3.58 13.07 0.95
N ILE A 7 2.52 12.48 0.41
CA ILE A 7 1.68 13.09 -0.61
C ILE A 7 0.35 13.39 0.06
N SER A 8 0.05 14.67 0.22
CA SER A 8 -1.21 15.18 0.77
C SER A 8 -2.13 15.67 -0.32
N GLU A 9 -3.35 16.05 0.05
CA GLU A 9 -4.28 16.75 -0.83
C GLU A 9 -4.26 18.24 -0.48
N ASN A 10 -4.14 19.10 -1.50
CA ASN A 10 -4.29 20.54 -1.41
C ASN A 10 -5.23 20.99 -2.54
N ASN A 11 -6.33 21.64 -2.21
CA ASN A 11 -7.35 22.11 -3.17
C ASN A 11 -7.81 21.04 -4.18
N GLY A 12 -8.00 19.80 -3.73
CA GLY A 12 -8.42 18.68 -4.59
C GLY A 12 -7.32 18.09 -5.47
N GLN A 13 -6.09 18.58 -5.34
CA GLN A 13 -4.92 18.13 -6.08
C GLN A 13 -3.89 17.49 -5.15
N LYS A 14 -3.13 16.51 -5.66
CA LYS A 14 -2.04 15.90 -4.90
C LYS A 14 -0.88 16.88 -4.77
N ALA A 15 -0.41 17.06 -3.54
CA ALA A 15 0.65 17.99 -3.23
C ALA A 15 1.72 17.36 -2.32
N VAL A 16 2.90 17.98 -2.32
CA VAL A 16 4.04 17.63 -1.47
C VAL A 16 4.52 18.88 -0.74
N SER A 17 4.81 18.76 0.56
CA SER A 17 5.42 19.86 1.30
C SER A 17 6.83 20.13 0.77
N ALA A 18 7.11 21.38 0.37
CA ALA A 18 8.45 21.76 -0.08
C ALA A 18 9.50 21.57 1.02
N ARG A 19 9.11 21.77 2.29
CA ARG A 19 10.02 21.65 3.44
C ARG A 19 10.36 20.19 3.74
N GLU A 20 9.37 19.30 3.63
CA GLU A 20 9.60 17.86 3.72
C GLU A 20 10.50 17.39 2.58
N LEU A 21 10.24 17.84 1.35
CA LEU A 21 11.06 17.52 0.19
C LEU A 21 12.51 18.02 0.35
N HIS A 22 12.70 19.28 0.77
CA HIS A 22 14.02 19.86 1.04
C HIS A 22 14.81 19.03 2.07
N SER A 23 14.15 18.68 3.17
CA SER A 23 14.74 17.88 4.25
C SER A 23 15.11 16.47 3.76
N PHE A 24 14.22 15.84 2.99
CA PHE A 24 14.46 14.52 2.41
C PHE A 24 15.63 14.53 1.43
N LEU A 25 15.73 15.58 0.61
CA LEU A 25 16.78 15.74 -0.40
C LEU A 25 18.15 16.08 0.20
N GLU A 26 18.23 16.34 1.51
CA GLU A 26 19.45 16.70 2.23
C GLU A 26 20.19 17.88 1.58
N VAL A 27 19.43 18.89 1.14
CA VAL A 27 19.98 20.09 0.52
C VAL A 27 20.68 20.95 1.56
N GLY A 28 21.96 21.24 1.35
CA GLY A 28 22.77 22.02 2.30
C GLY A 28 22.45 23.53 2.35
N ARG A 29 21.80 24.08 1.31
CA ARG A 29 21.32 25.46 1.30
C ARG A 29 20.10 25.60 2.21
N ASP A 30 19.96 26.73 2.90
CA ASP A 30 18.77 27.01 3.68
C ASP A 30 17.49 26.96 2.82
N PHE A 31 16.41 26.49 3.43
CA PHE A 31 15.13 26.26 2.75
C PHE A 31 14.63 27.48 1.97
N SER A 32 14.67 28.67 2.59
CA SER A 32 14.10 29.89 2.00
C SER A 32 14.85 30.33 0.75
N ASN A 33 16.19 30.31 0.76
CA ASN A 33 16.97 30.62 -0.43
C ASN A 33 16.89 29.50 -1.47
N TRP A 34 16.83 28.24 -1.03
CA TRP A 34 16.68 27.11 -1.95
C TRP A 34 15.39 27.20 -2.76
N ILE A 35 14.23 27.32 -2.12
CA ILE A 35 12.95 27.27 -2.82
C ILE A 35 12.77 28.48 -3.76
N LYS A 36 13.15 29.68 -3.31
CA LYS A 36 13.09 30.90 -4.15
C LYS A 36 13.99 30.80 -5.37
N ASN A 37 15.22 30.32 -5.19
CA ASN A 37 16.14 30.16 -6.31
C ASN A 37 15.61 29.12 -7.30
N ARG A 38 15.04 28.00 -6.83
CA ARG A 38 14.47 26.98 -7.71
C ARG A 38 13.23 27.46 -8.47
N ILE A 39 12.35 28.20 -7.82
CA ILE A 39 11.20 28.85 -8.46
C ILE A 39 11.68 29.75 -9.60
N GLN A 40 12.66 30.61 -9.33
CA GLN A 40 13.19 31.53 -10.34
C GLN A 40 13.96 30.83 -11.47
N GLU A 41 14.82 29.86 -11.13
CA GLU A 41 15.71 29.18 -12.08
C GLU A 41 14.93 28.33 -13.10
N TYR A 42 13.86 27.67 -12.65
CA TYR A 42 13.06 26.76 -13.49
C TYR A 42 11.74 27.39 -13.97
N GLY A 43 11.44 28.62 -13.54
CA GLY A 43 10.26 29.36 -14.01
C GLY A 43 8.93 28.81 -13.47
N PHE A 44 8.93 28.24 -12.26
CA PHE A 44 7.70 27.73 -11.64
C PHE A 44 6.72 28.87 -11.32
N ILE A 45 5.43 28.61 -11.54
CA ILE A 45 4.34 29.60 -11.44
C ILE A 45 3.48 29.33 -10.21
N GLU A 46 3.22 30.36 -9.42
CA GLU A 46 2.32 30.28 -8.26
C GLU A 46 0.88 30.02 -8.71
N ASN A 47 0.18 29.11 -8.03
CA ASN A 47 -1.14 28.54 -8.37
C ASN A 47 -1.17 27.59 -9.58
N GLU A 48 -0.03 27.32 -10.21
CA GLU A 48 0.12 26.26 -11.22
C GLU A 48 1.03 25.14 -10.71
N ASP A 49 2.22 25.50 -10.23
CA ASP A 49 3.25 24.56 -9.76
C ASP A 49 3.33 24.46 -8.24
N PHE A 50 2.94 25.53 -7.54
CA PHE A 50 2.94 25.58 -6.08
C PHE A 50 1.95 26.60 -5.53
N GLU A 51 1.60 26.45 -4.26
CA GLU A 51 0.85 27.44 -3.50
C GLU A 51 1.64 27.86 -2.26
N VAL A 52 1.55 29.13 -1.88
CA VAL A 52 2.23 29.72 -0.73
C VAL A 52 1.25 29.93 0.41
N PHE A 53 1.62 29.55 1.62
CA PHE A 53 0.81 29.80 2.81
C PHE A 53 1.69 30.14 4.02
N ALA A 54 1.13 30.92 4.94
CA ALA A 54 1.77 31.24 6.20
C ALA A 54 1.52 30.11 7.20
N ASN A 55 2.57 29.59 7.82
CA ASN A 55 2.44 28.71 8.97
C ASN A 55 2.20 29.56 10.23
N SER A 56 0.94 29.92 10.45
CA SER A 56 0.47 30.53 11.68
C SER A 56 0.20 29.45 12.73
N GLY A 57 1.24 28.75 13.16
CA GLY A 57 1.13 27.89 14.35
C GLY A 57 0.78 28.74 15.58
N GLU A 58 0.09 28.14 16.55
CA GLU A 58 -0.41 28.74 17.81
C GLU A 58 0.67 29.33 18.74
N LYS A 59 1.86 29.67 18.24
CA LYS A 59 2.85 30.43 19.01
C LYS A 59 2.47 31.90 19.01
N GLU A 60 1.57 32.23 19.93
CA GLU A 60 1.52 33.52 20.58
C GLU A 60 2.92 33.85 21.13
N LYS A 61 3.72 34.63 20.38
CA LYS A 61 4.78 35.54 20.85
C LYS A 61 5.71 35.91 19.69
N SER A 62 5.47 37.11 19.14
CA SER A 62 6.46 37.96 18.45
C SER A 62 7.34 37.29 17.36
N GLY A 63 6.82 37.20 16.13
CA GLY A 63 7.61 36.83 14.96
C GLY A 63 6.80 36.89 13.66
N ARG A 64 7.46 37.13 12.51
CA ARG A 64 6.81 37.00 11.20
C ARG A 64 6.53 35.50 10.93
N PRO A 65 5.30 35.12 10.53
CA PRO A 65 4.98 33.72 10.23
C PRO A 65 5.94 33.14 9.20
N ALA A 66 6.33 31.87 9.39
CA ALA A 66 7.14 31.16 8.41
C ALA A 66 6.34 30.95 7.12
N ILE A 67 6.98 31.16 5.98
CA ILE A 67 6.38 30.90 4.67
C ILE A 67 6.60 29.44 4.32
N GLU A 68 5.52 28.75 3.95
CA GLU A 68 5.50 27.36 3.49
C GLU A 68 4.97 27.28 2.07
N TYR A 69 5.31 26.17 1.40
CA TYR A 69 4.98 25.92 0.00
C TYR A 69 4.40 24.51 -0.14
N ALA A 70 3.23 24.41 -0.75
CA ALA A 70 2.67 23.15 -1.22
C ALA A 70 2.98 23.01 -2.71
N LEU A 71 3.75 21.99 -3.08
CA LEU A 71 4.20 21.77 -4.46
C LEU A 71 3.29 20.77 -5.16
N THR A 72 3.01 20.96 -6.44
CA THR A 72 2.45 19.89 -7.27
C THR A 72 3.42 18.71 -7.33
N LEU A 73 2.90 17.54 -7.69
CA LEU A 73 3.75 16.36 -7.92
C LEU A 73 4.76 16.59 -9.04
N ASP A 74 4.39 17.34 -10.08
CA ASP A 74 5.25 17.64 -11.23
C ASP A 74 6.45 18.49 -10.80
N MET A 75 6.21 19.61 -10.10
CA MET A 75 7.28 20.43 -9.54
C MET A 75 8.16 19.63 -8.58
N ALA A 76 7.58 18.82 -7.68
CA ALA A 76 8.36 18.00 -6.75
C ALA A 76 9.26 16.97 -7.46
N LYS A 77 8.77 16.37 -8.55
CA LYS A 77 9.55 15.44 -9.40
C LYS A 77 10.71 16.14 -10.09
N GLU A 78 10.48 17.33 -10.63
CA GLU A 78 11.52 18.15 -11.25
C GLU A 78 12.60 18.54 -10.23
N LEU A 79 12.20 19.05 -9.06
CA LEU A 79 13.14 19.38 -7.98
C LEU A 79 14.00 18.18 -7.57
N ALA A 80 13.39 17.01 -7.39
CA ALA A 80 14.12 15.78 -7.07
C ALA A 80 15.13 15.38 -8.17
N MET A 81 14.83 15.68 -9.43
CA MET A 81 15.71 15.40 -10.56
C MET A 81 16.89 16.37 -10.64
N VAL A 82 16.68 17.66 -10.38
CA VAL A 82 17.71 18.70 -10.53
C VAL A 82 18.70 18.78 -9.38
N GLU A 83 18.35 18.27 -8.19
CA GLU A 83 19.29 18.21 -7.06
C GLU A 83 20.49 17.26 -7.31
N LYS A 84 20.38 16.34 -8.29
CA LYS A 84 21.50 15.48 -8.75
C LYS A 84 22.26 14.74 -7.63
N ASN A 85 21.59 14.42 -6.53
CA ASN A 85 22.17 13.70 -5.39
C ASN A 85 21.50 12.33 -5.17
N THR A 86 22.03 11.53 -4.23
CA THR A 86 21.52 10.18 -3.96
C THR A 86 20.07 10.19 -3.48
N LYS A 87 19.67 11.19 -2.69
CA LYS A 87 18.29 11.37 -2.22
C LYS A 87 17.35 11.79 -3.35
N GLY A 88 17.76 12.69 -4.24
CA GLY A 88 17.04 13.03 -5.46
C GLY A 88 16.78 11.80 -6.33
N LYS A 89 17.77 10.90 -6.48
CA LYS A 89 17.58 9.61 -7.17
C LYS A 89 16.54 8.72 -6.46
N GLN A 90 16.51 8.70 -5.13
CA GLN A 90 15.52 7.95 -4.35
C GLN A 90 14.12 8.55 -4.49
N ALA A 91 13.96 9.87 -4.33
CA ALA A 91 12.70 10.59 -4.54
C ALA A 91 12.14 10.36 -5.95
N ARG A 92 12.98 10.50 -6.98
CA ARG A 92 12.58 10.23 -8.37
C ARG A 92 12.07 8.80 -8.55
N ARG A 93 12.76 7.80 -8.00
CA ARG A 93 12.32 6.39 -8.06
C ARG A 93 11.02 6.18 -7.31
N TYR A 94 10.84 6.85 -6.18
CA TYR A 94 9.62 6.80 -5.40
C TYR A 94 8.43 7.36 -6.19
N PHE A 95 8.54 8.58 -6.74
CA PHE A 95 7.46 9.17 -7.53
C PHE A 95 7.10 8.31 -8.75
N ILE A 96 8.09 7.82 -9.50
CA ILE A 96 7.84 6.88 -10.62
C ILE A 96 7.10 5.62 -10.15
N ALA A 97 7.46 5.07 -8.98
CA ALA A 97 6.82 3.88 -8.45
C ALA A 97 5.37 4.14 -8.02
N ILE A 98 5.07 5.32 -7.48
CA ILE A 98 3.71 5.77 -7.16
C ILE A 98 2.89 5.98 -8.43
N GLU A 99 3.43 6.63 -9.45
CA GLU A 99 2.76 6.82 -10.75
C GLU A 99 2.47 5.49 -11.42
N LYS A 100 3.43 4.56 -11.42
CA LYS A 100 3.20 3.20 -11.94
C LYS A 100 2.11 2.46 -11.18
N GLN A 101 1.98 2.64 -9.86
CA GLN A 101 0.88 2.04 -9.11
C GLN A 101 -0.47 2.69 -9.42
N ALA A 102 -0.48 4.00 -9.66
CA ALA A 102 -1.70 4.73 -10.00
C ALA A 102 -2.17 4.45 -11.45
N THR A 103 -1.22 4.22 -12.37
CA THR A 103 -1.47 3.98 -13.80
C THR A 103 -1.49 2.50 -14.17
N ALA A 104 -0.98 1.62 -13.29
CA ALA A 104 -1.15 0.19 -13.46
C ALA A 104 -2.63 -0.05 -13.71
N PRO A 105 -3.00 -0.86 -14.72
CA PRO A 105 -4.38 -1.27 -14.86
C PRO A 105 -4.77 -1.75 -13.48
N LYS A 106 -5.80 -1.13 -12.89
CA LYS A 106 -6.55 -1.81 -11.84
C LYS A 106 -6.89 -3.12 -12.52
N VAL A 107 -6.15 -4.18 -12.18
CA VAL A 107 -6.68 -5.51 -12.27
C VAL A 107 -7.91 -5.33 -11.42
N GLU A 108 -9.05 -5.11 -12.06
CA GLU A 108 -10.31 -5.44 -11.46
C GLU A 108 -10.11 -6.91 -11.17
N THR A 109 -9.60 -7.19 -9.97
CA THR A 109 -9.85 -8.44 -9.32
C THR A 109 -11.35 -8.47 -9.38
N ILE A 110 -11.90 -9.19 -10.38
CA ILE A 110 -13.30 -9.50 -10.46
C ILE A 110 -13.60 -9.89 -9.02
N LYS A 111 -14.39 -9.07 -8.31
CA LYS A 111 -14.72 -9.34 -6.92
C LYS A 111 -15.49 -10.64 -7.00
N LEU A 112 -14.74 -11.74 -6.87
CA LEU A 112 -15.28 -13.09 -6.96
C LEU A 112 -16.45 -13.10 -6.01
N SER A 113 -17.59 -13.62 -6.45
CA SER A 113 -18.71 -13.74 -5.54
C SER A 113 -18.24 -14.50 -4.29
N LYS A 114 -18.85 -14.25 -3.12
CA LYS A 114 -18.50 -14.99 -1.90
C LYS A 114 -18.52 -16.52 -2.14
N PHE A 115 -19.36 -16.98 -3.07
CA PHE A 115 -19.40 -18.35 -3.52
C PHE A 115 -18.13 -18.78 -4.27
N ASP A 116 -17.69 -18.01 -5.26
CA ASP A 116 -16.48 -18.35 -6.05
C ASP A 116 -15.21 -18.28 -5.20
N GLN A 117 -15.14 -17.36 -4.23
CA GLN A 117 -14.05 -17.30 -3.25
C GLN A 117 -13.97 -18.59 -2.43
N LYS A 118 -15.11 -19.03 -1.87
CA LYS A 118 -15.20 -20.29 -1.12
C LYS A 118 -14.83 -21.49 -1.98
N ARG A 119 -15.26 -21.51 -3.24
CA ARG A 119 -14.90 -22.60 -4.17
C ARG A 119 -13.40 -22.64 -4.43
N LYS A 120 -12.80 -21.50 -4.76
CA LYS A 120 -11.37 -21.38 -5.03
C LYS A 120 -10.52 -21.80 -3.83
N LEU A 121 -10.93 -21.43 -2.61
CA LEU A 121 -10.24 -21.86 -1.38
C LEU A 121 -10.27 -23.39 -1.22
N ILE A 122 -11.43 -24.03 -1.41
CA ILE A 122 -11.56 -25.48 -1.28
C ILE A 122 -10.79 -26.22 -2.39
N GLU A 123 -10.76 -25.70 -3.62
CA GLU A 123 -9.91 -26.30 -4.68
C GLU A 123 -8.42 -26.23 -4.30
N LEU A 124 -7.94 -25.08 -3.81
CA LEU A 124 -6.55 -24.95 -3.34
C LEU A 124 -6.24 -25.94 -2.21
N ILE A 125 -7.18 -26.12 -1.26
CA ILE A 125 -7.06 -27.11 -0.20
C ILE A 125 -6.93 -28.52 -0.79
N ARG A 126 -7.77 -28.89 -1.77
CA ARG A 126 -7.73 -30.22 -2.40
C ARG A 126 -6.42 -30.48 -3.13
N GLU A 127 -5.91 -29.52 -3.88
CA GLU A 127 -4.64 -29.63 -4.62
C GLU A 127 -3.46 -29.93 -3.70
N ASN A 128 -3.54 -29.50 -2.43
CA ASN A 128 -2.43 -29.57 -1.47
C ASN A 128 -2.66 -30.61 -0.36
N LEU A 129 -3.74 -31.40 -0.42
CA LEU A 129 -3.97 -32.51 0.50
C LEU A 129 -3.46 -33.83 -0.06
N LYS A 130 -2.81 -34.61 0.79
CA LYS A 130 -2.35 -35.97 0.47
C LYS A 130 -3.44 -36.99 0.81
N LYS A 131 -3.32 -38.17 0.20
CA LYS A 131 -4.23 -39.30 0.49
C LYS A 131 -4.23 -39.60 2.00
N GLY A 132 -5.43 -39.59 2.60
CA GLY A 132 -5.62 -39.87 4.02
C GLY A 132 -5.62 -38.65 4.93
N ASP A 133 -5.24 -37.46 4.46
CA ASP A 133 -5.20 -36.26 5.32
C ASP A 133 -6.57 -35.84 5.82
N VAL A 134 -7.60 -35.92 4.97
CA VAL A 134 -8.98 -35.65 5.39
C VAL A 134 -9.41 -36.59 6.53
N LYS A 135 -8.96 -37.85 6.51
CA LYS A 135 -9.24 -38.81 7.59
C LYS A 135 -8.47 -38.48 8.87
N LYS A 136 -7.23 -38.01 8.74
CA LYS A 136 -6.43 -37.53 9.88
C LYS A 136 -7.07 -36.30 10.53
N VAL A 137 -7.46 -35.30 9.74
CA VAL A 137 -8.15 -34.10 10.23
C VAL A 137 -9.48 -34.47 10.88
N ALA A 138 -10.21 -35.45 10.35
CA ALA A 138 -11.45 -35.93 10.97
C ALA A 138 -11.20 -36.48 12.39
N HIS A 139 -10.14 -37.27 12.54
CA HIS A 139 -9.74 -37.83 13.83
C HIS A 139 -9.20 -36.75 14.79
N GLU A 140 -8.37 -35.82 14.31
CA GLU A 140 -7.81 -34.71 15.09
C GLU A 140 -8.89 -33.78 15.66
N LEU A 141 -10.00 -33.60 14.94
CA LEU A 141 -11.12 -32.75 15.35
C LEU A 141 -12.26 -33.51 16.06
N ASP A 142 -12.16 -34.83 16.20
CA ASP A 142 -13.24 -35.71 16.67
C ASP A 142 -14.57 -35.48 15.91
N VAL A 143 -14.49 -35.48 14.57
CA VAL A 143 -15.65 -35.31 13.69
C VAL A 143 -15.81 -36.47 12.72
N ASN A 144 -17.04 -36.74 12.30
CA ASN A 144 -17.31 -37.75 11.29
C ASN A 144 -16.60 -37.41 9.97
N TYR A 145 -15.91 -38.39 9.38
CA TYR A 145 -15.20 -38.24 8.10
C TYR A 145 -16.10 -37.69 6.98
N ASN A 146 -17.38 -38.09 6.94
CA ASN A 146 -18.34 -37.59 5.94
C ASN A 146 -18.61 -36.09 6.09
N THR A 147 -18.51 -35.54 7.30
CA THR A 147 -18.64 -34.09 7.54
C THR A 147 -17.55 -33.32 6.81
N LEU A 148 -16.30 -33.78 6.83
CA LEU A 148 -15.21 -33.15 6.06
C LEU A 148 -15.33 -33.40 4.55
N LYS A 149 -15.85 -34.55 4.12
CA LYS A 149 -16.18 -34.76 2.70
C LYS A 149 -17.24 -33.77 2.20
N ASN A 150 -18.22 -33.42 3.02
CA ASN A 150 -19.24 -32.43 2.67
C ASN A 150 -18.66 -31.02 2.55
N VAL A 151 -17.67 -30.68 3.39
CA VAL A 151 -16.89 -29.44 3.24
C VAL A 151 -16.15 -29.41 1.91
N MET A 152 -15.47 -30.51 1.57
CA MET A 152 -14.81 -30.62 0.27
C MET A 152 -15.79 -30.52 -0.90
N ARG A 153 -17.03 -31.00 -0.76
CA ARG A 153 -18.06 -30.98 -1.82
C ARG A 153 -18.82 -29.66 -1.92
N TYR A 154 -18.41 -28.61 -1.20
CA TYR A 154 -19.10 -27.30 -1.16
C TYR A 154 -20.46 -27.31 -0.45
N ASN A 155 -20.85 -28.42 0.19
CA ASN A 155 -22.17 -28.59 0.80
C ASN A 155 -22.25 -28.05 2.24
N ASN A 156 -21.11 -27.89 2.92
CA ASN A 156 -21.04 -27.35 4.28
C ASN A 156 -19.78 -26.49 4.43
N PHE A 157 -19.92 -25.20 4.73
CA PHE A 157 -18.79 -24.29 4.89
C PHE A 157 -18.63 -23.88 6.35
N SER A 158 -18.27 -24.83 7.22
CA SER A 158 -17.91 -24.53 8.60
C SER A 158 -16.49 -23.93 8.66
N PRO A 159 -16.31 -22.67 9.14
CA PRO A 159 -15.01 -22.03 9.19
C PRO A 159 -13.94 -22.87 9.91
N LYS A 160 -14.31 -23.48 11.03
CA LYS A 160 -13.42 -24.35 11.83
C LYS A 160 -12.91 -25.55 11.01
N LEU A 161 -13.79 -26.19 10.25
CA LEU A 161 -13.45 -27.38 9.45
C LEU A 161 -12.59 -27.02 8.23
N VAL A 162 -12.95 -25.92 7.55
CA VAL A 162 -12.18 -25.39 6.42
C VAL A 162 -10.77 -25.00 6.88
N GLN A 163 -10.65 -24.32 8.02
CA GLN A 163 -9.37 -23.91 8.59
C GLN A 163 -8.47 -25.11 8.92
N ALA A 164 -9.01 -26.17 9.51
CA ALA A 164 -8.21 -27.35 9.84
C ALA A 164 -7.71 -28.09 8.59
N LEU A 165 -8.57 -28.24 7.58
CA LEU A 165 -8.18 -28.80 6.28
C LEU A 165 -7.12 -27.94 5.58
N TYR A 166 -7.28 -26.63 5.66
CA TYR A 166 -6.33 -25.67 5.12
C TYR A 166 -4.96 -25.75 5.82
N ASN A 167 -4.92 -25.78 7.15
CA ASN A 167 -3.68 -25.94 7.91
C ASN A 167 -2.98 -27.26 7.55
N LYS A 168 -3.75 -28.34 7.34
CA LYS A 168 -3.20 -29.62 6.88
C LYS A 168 -2.61 -29.53 5.48
N ALA A 169 -3.33 -28.87 4.56
CA ALA A 169 -2.87 -28.63 3.20
C ALA A 169 -1.60 -27.76 3.16
N LEU A 170 -1.51 -26.75 4.03
CA LEU A 170 -0.30 -25.95 4.21
C LEU A 170 0.89 -26.78 4.69
N ALA A 171 0.69 -27.62 5.70
CA ALA A 171 1.74 -28.47 6.25
C ALA A 171 2.33 -29.46 5.23
N ASN A 172 1.60 -29.74 4.14
CA ASN A 172 2.06 -30.59 3.06
C ASN A 172 2.91 -29.87 2.00
N LYS A 173 2.94 -28.54 2.02
CA LYS A 173 3.54 -27.71 0.97
C LYS A 173 4.99 -27.37 1.34
N GLN A 174 5.95 -27.61 0.43
CA GLN A 174 7.34 -27.13 0.58
C GLN A 174 7.49 -25.63 0.26
N THR A 175 6.50 -24.99 -0.36
CA THR A 175 6.45 -23.55 -0.67
C THR A 175 4.99 -23.07 -0.67
N ALA A 176 4.61 -22.27 0.32
CA ALA A 176 3.29 -21.63 0.35
C ALA A 176 3.44 -20.11 0.18
N LEU A 177 2.82 -19.56 -0.87
CA LEU A 177 2.55 -18.13 -1.01
C LEU A 177 1.83 -17.61 0.26
N PRO A 178 2.18 -16.42 0.77
CA PRO A 178 1.65 -15.92 2.04
C PRO A 178 0.17 -15.57 1.92
N ILE A 179 -0.65 -16.32 2.63
CA ILE A 179 -2.12 -16.17 2.70
C ILE A 179 -2.57 -15.02 3.62
N ASN A 180 -1.64 -14.21 4.14
CA ASN A 180 -1.98 -12.96 4.83
C ASN A 180 -2.82 -12.02 3.94
N GLU A 181 -2.69 -12.07 2.62
CA GLU A 181 -3.54 -11.26 1.71
C GLU A 181 -4.95 -11.83 1.52
N MET A 182 -5.16 -13.15 1.66
CA MET A 182 -6.48 -13.78 1.46
C MET A 182 -7.28 -13.90 2.75
N ILE A 183 -6.63 -14.13 3.90
CA ILE A 183 -7.30 -14.15 5.21
C ILE A 183 -7.74 -12.74 5.60
N ASN A 184 -6.90 -11.71 5.38
CA ASN A 184 -7.27 -10.32 5.70
C ASN A 184 -8.50 -9.84 4.92
N GLN A 185 -8.77 -10.36 3.71
CA GLN A 185 -10.00 -10.02 2.96
C GLN A 185 -11.26 -10.76 3.46
N LEU A 186 -11.10 -11.85 4.21
CA LEU A 186 -12.22 -12.65 4.74
C LEU A 186 -12.56 -12.32 6.19
N THR A 187 -11.63 -11.75 6.96
CA THR A 187 -11.80 -11.41 8.39
C THR A 187 -12.14 -9.94 8.67
N LEU A 188 -12.19 -9.07 7.65
CA LEU A 188 -12.48 -7.64 7.82
C LEU A 188 -13.98 -7.26 7.71
N ASP A 189 -14.87 -8.22 7.52
CA ASP A 189 -16.34 -8.02 7.48
C ASP A 189 -17.08 -8.81 8.58
N LEU A 190 -16.54 -8.84 9.81
CA LEU A 190 -17.26 -9.28 11.02
C LEU A 190 -17.18 -8.21 12.11
#